data_AF-A0A7W7T6X0-F1
#
_entry.id   AF-A0A7W7T6X0-F1
#
_cell.length_a   1.000
_cell.length_b   1.000
_cell.length_c   1.000
_cell.angle_alpha   90.00
_cell.angle_beta   90.00
_cell.angle_gamma   90.00
#
_symmetry.space_group_name_H-M   'P 1'
#
loop_
_entity.id
_entity.type
_entity.pdbx_description
1 polymer ?
#
loop_
_entity_poly.entity_id
_entity_poly.type
_entity_poly.pdbx_seq_one_letter_code
_entity_poly.pdbx_strand_id
1 'polypeptide(L)'
;MHALYTEDAVAVWEPGQPLTGEAHRRNVEEAITRGASMEAKTRHAFVTGDTALLIVDWTMEATNEEGVVEHLEGVGVDVLRLGEDGKWRYAIDDPFGEEK
;
A
#
# COMPACT_ATOMS: atom_id res chain seq x y z
N MET A 1 3.47 -9.66 -13.08
CA MET A 1 3.19 -9.81 -11.64
C MET A 1 2.91 -8.44 -11.03
N HIS A 2 1.97 -7.68 -11.61
CA HIS A 2 1.56 -6.35 -11.13
C HIS A 2 0.04 -6.33 -11.07
N ALA A 3 -0.52 -7.16 -10.19
CA ALA A 3 -1.97 -7.31 -10.06
C ALA A 3 -2.56 -6.47 -8.92
N LEU A 4 -1.72 -5.78 -8.12
CA LEU A 4 -2.14 -5.03 -6.93
C LEU A 4 -2.37 -3.54 -7.20
N TYR A 5 -1.65 -2.94 -8.14
CA TYR A 5 -1.72 -1.50 -8.43
C TYR A 5 -2.26 -1.23 -9.83
N THR A 6 -2.92 -0.08 -10.03
CA THR A 6 -3.22 0.43 -11.36
C THR A 6 -1.93 0.90 -12.06
N GLU A 7 -1.98 1.04 -13.38
CA GLU A 7 -0.80 1.47 -14.16
C GLU A 7 -0.33 2.88 -13.77
N ASP A 8 -1.27 3.73 -13.39
CA ASP A 8 -1.09 5.13 -13.00
C ASP A 8 -0.98 5.32 -11.47
N ALA A 9 -0.83 4.25 -10.70
CA ALA A 9 -0.87 4.32 -9.25
C ALA A 9 0.20 5.24 -8.64
N VAL A 10 -0.20 5.88 -7.55
CA VAL A 10 0.68 6.66 -6.66
C VAL A 10 0.84 5.89 -5.35
N ALA A 11 2.07 5.68 -4.90
CA ALA A 11 2.33 5.05 -3.61
C ALA A 11 3.37 5.84 -2.81
N VAL A 12 3.14 5.97 -1.51
CA VAL A 12 4.03 6.69 -0.59
C VAL A 12 4.88 5.69 0.18
N TRP A 13 6.20 5.79 0.04
CA TRP A 13 7.17 4.92 0.73
C TRP A 13 7.93 5.68 1.83
N GLU A 14 8.06 6.99 1.67
CA GLU A 14 8.56 7.91 2.67
C GLU A 14 7.53 9.04 2.85
N PRO A 15 7.27 9.50 4.09
CA PRO A 15 6.30 10.54 4.36
C PRO A 15 6.49 11.78 3.46
N GLY A 16 5.45 12.13 2.70
CA GLY A 16 5.46 13.29 1.80
C GLY A 16 6.24 13.10 0.49
N GLN A 17 6.76 11.91 0.20
CA GLN A 17 7.47 11.59 -1.05
C GLN A 17 6.74 10.51 -1.86
N PRO A 18 5.71 10.88 -2.64
CA PRO A 18 4.99 9.94 -3.48
C PRO A 18 5.83 9.47 -4.67
N LEU A 19 5.75 8.17 -4.99
CA LEU A 19 6.31 7.57 -6.20
C LEU A 19 5.21 7.27 -7.21
N THR A 20 5.53 7.41 -8.50
CA THR A 20 4.65 7.06 -9.63
C THR A 20 5.44 6.40 -10.76
N GLY A 21 4.75 5.82 -11.75
CA GLY A 21 5.36 5.31 -12.98
C GLY A 21 6.44 4.23 -12.76
N GLU A 22 7.56 4.34 -13.49
CA GLU A 22 8.66 3.36 -13.44
C GLU A 22 9.30 3.24 -12.05
N ALA A 23 9.44 4.36 -11.33
CA ALA A 23 10.03 4.37 -9.99
C ALA A 23 9.17 3.58 -9.00
N HIS A 24 7.85 3.79 -9.05
CA HIS A 24 6.89 3.03 -8.26
C HIS A 24 6.95 1.52 -8.59
N ARG A 25 6.88 1.16 -9.88
CA ARG A 25 6.91 -0.25 -10.30
C ARG A 25 8.15 -1.00 -9.82
N ARG A 26 9.32 -0.37 -9.91
CA ARG A 26 10.58 -0.96 -9.44
C ARG A 26 10.55 -1.18 -7.92
N ASN A 27 10.06 -0.21 -7.16
CA ASN A 27 9.98 -0.32 -5.71
C ASN A 27 9.06 -1.47 -5.29
N VAL A 28 7.88 -1.60 -5.92
CA VAL A 28 6.96 -2.73 -5.67
C VAL A 28 7.60 -4.08 -5.96
N GLU A 29 8.34 -4.22 -7.07
CA GLU A 29 9.05 -5.46 -7.40
C GLU A 29 10.11 -5.83 -6.36
N GLU A 30 10.86 -4.84 -5.88
CA GLU A 30 11.86 -5.01 -4.82
C GLU A 30 11.21 -5.35 -3.47
N ALA A 31 10.07 -4.74 -3.14
CA ALA A 31 9.33 -5.01 -1.91
C ALA A 31 8.76 -6.44 -1.88
N ILE A 32 8.13 -6.90 -2.97
CA ILE A 32 7.59 -8.27 -3.09
C ILE A 32 8.71 -9.30 -2.93
N THR A 33 9.88 -9.05 -3.53
CA THR A 33 11.03 -9.97 -3.46
C THR A 33 11.56 -10.13 -2.04
N ARG A 34 11.38 -9.12 -1.18
CA ARG A 34 11.82 -9.13 0.23
C ARG A 34 10.89 -9.90 1.17
N GLY A 35 9.68 -10.28 0.72
CA GLY A 35 8.79 -11.19 1.46
C GLY A 35 8.28 -10.63 2.79
N ALA A 36 8.11 -9.31 2.89
CA ALA A 36 7.57 -8.68 4.10
C ALA A 36 6.14 -9.17 4.38
N SER A 37 5.86 -9.50 5.64
CA SER A 37 4.53 -9.87 6.12
C SER A 37 3.88 -8.65 6.75
N MET A 38 2.79 -8.18 6.17
CA MET A 38 1.99 -7.07 6.68
C MET A 38 0.58 -7.57 7.01
N GLU A 39 0.07 -7.21 8.17
CA GLU A 39 -1.33 -7.38 8.54
C GLU A 39 -2.05 -6.03 8.44
N ALA A 40 -3.26 -6.04 7.90
CA ALA A 40 -4.10 -4.84 7.80
C ALA A 40 -5.51 -5.14 8.28
N LYS A 41 -6.07 -4.24 9.09
CA LYS A 41 -7.43 -4.27 9.61
C LYS A 41 -8.18 -3.04 9.11
N THR A 42 -9.22 -3.26 8.33
CA THR A 42 -10.08 -2.18 7.82
C THR A 42 -10.81 -1.47 8.96
N ARG A 43 -10.60 -0.16 9.08
CA ARG A 43 -11.40 0.76 9.90
C ARG A 43 -12.66 1.17 9.16
N HIS A 44 -12.48 1.65 7.93
CA HIS A 44 -13.56 2.12 7.08
C HIS A 44 -13.36 1.68 5.63
N ALA A 45 -14.49 1.45 4.95
CA ALA A 45 -14.54 1.20 3.53
C ALA A 45 -15.73 1.96 2.95
N PHE A 46 -15.46 2.91 2.06
CA PHE A 46 -16.49 3.66 1.34
C PHE A 46 -16.37 3.33 -0.14
N VAL A 47 -17.46 2.87 -0.76
CA VAL A 47 -17.45 2.42 -2.15
C VAL A 47 -18.45 3.22 -2.96
N THR A 48 -18.03 3.67 -4.14
CA THR A 48 -18.90 4.30 -5.14
C THR A 48 -18.48 3.88 -6.54
N GLY A 49 -19.41 3.30 -7.31
CA GLY A 49 -19.11 2.79 -8.65
C GLY A 49 -17.95 1.80 -8.65
N ASP A 50 -16.90 2.15 -9.41
CA ASP A 50 -15.64 1.41 -9.56
C ASP A 50 -14.53 1.91 -8.63
N THR A 51 -14.85 2.70 -7.60
CA THR A 51 -13.88 3.33 -6.69
C THR A 51 -14.17 2.96 -5.25
N ALA A 52 -13.11 2.72 -4.48
CA ALA A 52 -13.19 2.54 -3.05
C ALA A 52 -12.17 3.44 -2.34
N LEU A 53 -12.55 3.99 -1.20
CA LEU A 53 -11.66 4.57 -0.19
C LEU A 53 -11.58 3.59 0.98
N LEU A 54 -10.37 3.19 1.35
CA LEU A 54 -10.11 2.40 2.56
C LEU A 54 -9.33 3.23 3.57
N ILE A 55 -9.63 3.01 4.83
CA ILE A 55 -8.80 3.43 5.95
C ILE A 55 -8.50 2.17 6.75
N VAL A 56 -7.22 1.87 6.99
CA VAL A 56 -6.78 0.62 7.61
C VAL A 56 -5.80 0.89 8.75
N ASP A 57 -5.89 0.12 9.83
CA ASP A 57 -4.76 -0.07 10.74
C ASP A 57 -3.84 -1.13 10.14
N TRP A 58 -2.55 -0.88 10.04
CA TRP A 58 -1.59 -1.89 9.59
C TRP A 58 -0.47 -2.11 10.60
N THR A 59 0.06 -3.34 10.60
CA THR A 59 1.26 -3.75 11.33
C THR A 59 2.17 -4.56 10.42
N MET A 60 3.48 -4.48 10.64
CA MET A 60 4.47 -5.21 9.86
C MET A 60 5.67 -5.57 10.74
N GLU A 61 6.22 -6.76 10.53
CA GLU A 61 7.54 -7.12 11.05
C GLU A 61 8.57 -6.93 9.95
N ALA A 62 9.61 -6.14 10.24
CA ALA A 62 10.71 -5.90 9.33
C ALA A 62 12.02 -6.22 10.04
N THR A 63 12.94 -6.91 9.36
CA THR A 63 14.29 -7.12 9.87
C THR A 63 15.20 -6.04 9.30
N ASN A 64 15.82 -5.24 10.15
CA ASN A 64 16.75 -4.20 9.73
C ASN A 64 18.11 -4.79 9.30
N GLU A 65 19.02 -3.95 8.82
CA GLU A 65 20.36 -4.38 8.33
C GLU A 65 21.23 -5.05 9.40
N GLU A 66 20.94 -4.80 10.69
CA GLU A 66 21.64 -5.39 11.84
C GLU A 66 21.05 -6.75 12.24
N GLY A 67 20.00 -7.21 11.58
CA GLY A 67 19.32 -8.47 11.89
C GLY A 67 18.33 -8.37 13.06
N VAL A 68 17.99 -7.15 13.50
CA VAL A 68 17.00 -6.91 14.56
C VAL A 68 15.61 -6.86 13.93
N VAL A 69 14.65 -7.58 14.53
CA VAL A 69 13.24 -7.53 14.16
C VAL A 69 12.61 -6.26 14.75
N GLU A 70 12.10 -5.41 13.88
CA GLU A 70 11.36 -4.20 14.21
C GLU A 70 9.87 -4.45 13.96
N HIS A 71 9.05 -4.02 14.92
CA HIS A 71 7.61 -3.99 14.78
C HIS A 71 7.19 -2.58 14.33
N LEU A 72 6.64 -2.49 13.14
CA LEU A 72 6.14 -1.27 12.53
C LEU A 72 4.61 -1.27 12.55
N GLU A 73 4.01 -0.11 12.72
CA GLU A 73 2.57 0.06 12.64
C GLU A 73 2.21 1.45 12.11
N GLY A 74 0.99 1.57 11.59
CA GLY A 74 0.47 2.85 11.09
C GLY A 74 -1.00 2.80 10.71
N VAL A 75 -1.45 3.89 10.09
CA VAL A 75 -2.78 4.02 9.50
C VAL A 75 -2.63 4.30 8.01
N GLY A 76 -3.14 3.40 7.19
CA GLY A 76 -3.17 3.54 5.74
C GLY A 76 -4.45 4.24 5.28
N VAL A 77 -4.32 5.08 4.26
CA VAL A 77 -5.44 5.67 3.53
C VAL A 77 -5.27 5.38 2.05
N ASP A 78 -6.17 4.55 1.52
CA ASP A 78 -6.00 3.94 0.21
C ASP A 78 -7.18 4.27 -0.71
N VAL A 79 -6.89 4.53 -1.98
CA VAL A 79 -7.90 4.61 -3.03
C VAL A 79 -7.71 3.44 -3.96
N LEU A 80 -8.75 2.64 -4.15
CA LEU A 80 -8.74 1.49 -5.06
C LEU A 80 -9.69 1.72 -6.24
N ARG A 81 -9.34 1.12 -7.38
CA ARG A 81 -10.15 1.09 -8.59
C ARG A 81 -10.47 -0.36 -8.98
N LEU A 82 -11.73 -0.62 -9.32
CA LEU A 82 -12.19 -1.91 -9.80
C LEU A 82 -11.90 -2.00 -11.31
N GLY A 83 -10.99 -2.90 -11.70
CA GLY A 83 -10.71 -3.16 -13.10
C GLY A 83 -11.88 -3.88 -13.78
N GLU A 84 -11.92 -3.81 -15.12
CA GLU A 84 -12.89 -4.56 -15.95
C GLU A 84 -12.80 -6.08 -15.74
N ASP A 85 -11.65 -6.56 -15.26
CA ASP A 85 -11.41 -7.95 -14.87
C ASP A 85 -11.98 -8.31 -13.49
N GLY A 86 -12.73 -7.41 -12.85
CA GLY A 86 -13.39 -7.62 -11.56
C GLY A 86 -12.46 -7.58 -10.36
N LYS A 87 -11.22 -7.05 -10.52
CA LYS A 87 -10.24 -6.97 -9.44
C LYS A 87 -9.99 -5.53 -9.00
N TRP A 88 -10.04 -5.33 -7.69
CA TRP A 88 -9.62 -4.07 -7.06
C TRP A 88 -8.11 -3.94 -7.10
N ARG A 89 -7.63 -2.73 -7.41
CA ARG A 89 -6.22 -2.36 -7.43
C ARG A 89 -6.03 -1.01 -6.80
N TYR A 90 -4.94 -0.82 -6.07
CA TYR A 90 -4.53 0.47 -5.51
C TYR A 90 -4.25 1.47 -6.65
N ALA A 91 -4.95 2.59 -6.62
CA ALA A 91 -4.66 3.78 -7.41
C ALA A 91 -3.92 4.84 -6.57
N ILE A 92 -4.20 4.90 -5.26
CA ILE A 92 -3.41 5.63 -4.27
C ILE A 92 -3.21 4.71 -3.06
N ASP A 93 -1.97 4.64 -2.57
CA ASP A 93 -1.57 3.87 -1.39
C ASP A 93 -0.68 4.75 -0.52
N ASP A 94 -1.21 5.17 0.63
CA ASP A 94 -0.49 6.02 1.59
C ASP A 94 -0.54 5.38 2.98
N PRO A 95 0.52 4.65 3.39
CA PRO A 95 0.58 4.03 4.72
C PRO A 95 0.78 5.05 5.85
N PHE A 96 0.88 6.34 5.57
CA PHE A 96 1.13 7.44 6.51
C PHE A 96 -0.07 8.39 6.68
N GLY A 97 -1.28 7.95 6.31
CA GLY A 97 -2.46 8.80 6.10
C GLY A 97 -3.07 9.54 7.32
N GLU A 98 -2.40 9.54 8.47
CA GLU A 98 -2.44 10.43 9.66
C GLU A 98 -2.19 9.61 10.95
N GLU A 99 -1.78 10.28 12.04
CA GLU A 99 -1.48 9.63 13.33
C GLU A 99 -2.72 8.92 13.93
N LYS A 100 -2.48 7.83 14.68
CA LYS A 100 -3.54 7.03 15.33
C LYS A 100 -4.33 7.80 16.39
#